data_AF-A0AAP8N696-F1
#
_entry.id   AF-A0AAP8N696-F1
#
_cell.length_a   1.000
_cell.length_b   1.000
_cell.length_c   1.000
_cell.angle_alpha   90.00
_cell.angle_beta   90.00
_cell.angle_gamma   90.00
#
_symmetry.space_group_name_H-M   'P 1'
#
loop_
_entity.id
_entity.type
_entity.pdbx_description
1 polymer ?
#
loop_
_entity_poly.entity_id
_entity_poly.type
_entity_poly.pdbx_seq_one_letter_code
_entity_poly.pdbx_strand_id
1 'polypeptide(L)'
;TVALVESPCSWAILRQLQAAKIRVIEVPLGEDGRFDLSTLSELLRREPIRLAVLSSTVNIPQGKLMPAQDKQQISRWLAERDV
;
A
#
# COMPACT_ATOMS: atom_id res chain seq x y z
N THR A 1 -4.72 -12.39 8.74
CA THR A 1 -3.89 -11.20 8.48
C THR A 1 -4.19 -10.68 7.10
N VAL A 2 -4.49 -9.39 6.97
CA VAL A 2 -4.72 -8.73 5.68
C VAL A 2 -3.51 -7.87 5.36
N ALA A 3 -2.95 -8.03 4.17
CA ALA A 3 -1.89 -7.19 3.65
C ALA A 3 -2.44 -6.23 2.61
N LEU A 4 -2.11 -4.96 2.76
CA LEU A 4 -2.31 -3.96 1.73
C LEU A 4 -1.08 -3.96 0.82
N VAL A 5 -1.30 -4.00 -0.49
CA VAL A 5 -0.24 -3.84 -1.49
C VAL A 5 -0.64 -2.77 -2.47
N GLU A 6 0.32 -1.98 -2.92
CA GLU A 6 0.09 -1.05 -4.01
C GLU A 6 -0.07 -1.80 -5.35
N SER A 7 -0.88 -1.28 -6.27
CA SER A 7 -0.94 -1.79 -7.63
C SER A 7 -0.40 -0.74 -8.60
N PRO A 8 0.60 -1.08 -9.43
CA PRO A 8 1.18 -2.42 -9.64
C PRO A 8 2.21 -2.85 -8.56
N CYS A 9 2.05 -4.08 -8.05
CA CYS A 9 3.00 -4.70 -7.11
C CYS A 9 3.96 -5.66 -7.80
N SER A 10 5.14 -5.87 -7.23
CA SER A 10 6.03 -6.94 -7.65
C SER A 10 5.41 -8.33 -7.39
N TRP A 11 5.37 -9.17 -8.42
CA TRP A 11 4.85 -10.54 -8.32
C TRP A 11 5.56 -11.38 -7.26
N ALA A 12 6.86 -11.13 -7.03
CA ALA A 12 7.62 -11.79 -5.99
C ALA A 12 7.01 -11.55 -4.60
N ILE A 13 6.55 -10.33 -4.33
CA ILE A 13 5.90 -9.96 -3.06
C ILE A 13 4.53 -10.61 -2.95
N LEU A 14 3.71 -10.53 -4.01
CA LEU A 14 2.39 -11.18 -4.04
C LEU A 14 2.48 -12.67 -3.75
N ARG A 15 3.48 -13.35 -4.34
CA ARG A 15 3.72 -14.78 -4.10
C ARG A 15 4.12 -15.09 -2.67
N GLN A 16 4.94 -14.26 -2.02
CA GLN A 16 5.30 -14.42 -0.62
C GLN A 16 4.07 -14.26 0.30
N LEU A 17 3.23 -13.26 0.03
CA LEU A 17 2.00 -13.04 0.79
C LEU A 17 1.00 -14.19 0.61
N GLN A 18 0.83 -14.68 -0.62
CA GLN A 18 0.00 -15.85 -0.91
C GLN A 18 0.54 -17.11 -0.23
N ALA A 19 1.86 -17.34 -0.26
CA ALA A 19 2.49 -18.47 0.42
C ALA A 19 2.25 -18.42 1.95
N ALA A 20 2.23 -17.21 2.53
CA ALA A 20 1.89 -16.98 3.93
C ALA A 20 0.38 -17.05 4.24
N LYS A 21 -0.47 -17.38 3.26
CA LYS A 21 -1.96 -17.38 3.34
C LYS A 21 -2.52 -16.04 3.82
N ILE A 22 -1.84 -14.95 3.47
CA ILE A 22 -2.26 -13.58 3.80
C ILE A 22 -3.25 -13.12 2.73
N ARG A 23 -4.38 -12.55 3.16
CA ARG A 23 -5.36 -11.93 2.24
C ARG A 23 -4.75 -10.63 1.74
N VAL A 24 -4.56 -10.51 0.44
CA VAL A 24 -3.97 -9.33 -0.20
C VAL A 24 -5.08 -8.42 -0.70
N ILE A 25 -4.98 -7.13 -0.37
CA ILE A 25 -5.83 -6.06 -0.93
C ILE A 25 -4.93 -5.18 -1.78
N GLU A 26 -5.16 -5.20 -3.09
CA GLU A 26 -4.46 -4.37 -4.04
C GLU A 26 -5.13 -2.99 -4.12
N VAL A 27 -4.36 -1.92 -3.91
CA VAL A 27 -4.83 -0.54 -4.03
C VAL A 27 -4.16 0.11 -5.23
N PRO A 28 -4.90 0.41 -6.30
CA PRO A 28 -4.34 1.07 -7.47
C PRO A 28 -3.91 2.49 -7.13
N LEU A 29 -2.74 2.86 -7.64
CA LEU A 29 -2.28 4.23 -7.63
C LEU A 29 -3.02 5.01 -8.71
N GLY A 30 -3.46 6.22 -8.40
CA GLY A 30 -4.11 7.11 -9.37
C GLY A 30 -3.14 7.51 -10.48
N GLU A 31 -3.64 8.12 -11.55
CA GLU A 31 -2.83 8.55 -12.72
C GLU A 31 -1.64 9.45 -12.36
N ASP A 32 -1.70 10.12 -11.20
CA ASP A 32 -0.63 10.95 -10.65
C ASP A 32 0.44 10.17 -9.87
N GLY A 33 0.33 8.84 -9.78
CA GLY A 33 1.20 8.00 -8.95
C GLY A 33 0.98 8.21 -7.45
N ARG A 34 -0.21 8.68 -7.06
CA ARG A 34 -0.60 8.95 -5.67
C ARG A 34 -1.65 7.96 -5.21
N PHE A 35 -1.63 7.61 -3.93
CA PHE A 35 -2.76 6.92 -3.32
C PHE A 35 -3.88 7.92 -3.08
N ASP A 36 -5.11 7.49 -3.30
CA ASP A 36 -6.26 8.20 -2.75
C ASP A 36 -6.24 8.00 -1.23
N LEU A 37 -5.76 9.03 -0.52
CA LEU A 37 -5.67 9.05 0.94
C LEU A 37 -7.03 8.87 1.61
N SER A 38 -8.13 9.32 0.98
CA SER A 38 -9.48 9.16 1.50
C SER A 38 -9.91 7.70 1.41
N THR A 39 -9.75 7.10 0.23
CA THR A 39 -10.04 5.67 0.01
C THR A 39 -9.17 4.78 0.89
N LEU A 40 -7.87 5.09 1.02
CA LEU A 40 -6.94 4.36 1.87
C LEU A 40 -7.32 4.44 3.35
N SER A 41 -7.68 5.63 3.84
CA SER A 41 -8.17 5.86 5.21
C SER A 41 -9.41 5.03 5.52
N GLU A 42 -10.39 5.02 4.61
CA GLU A 42 -11.60 4.21 4.78
C GLU A 42 -11.31 2.72 4.76
N LEU A 43 -10.42 2.28 3.87
CA LEU A 43 -9.99 0.89 3.77
C LEU A 43 -9.26 0.45 5.04
N LEU A 44 -8.35 1.27 5.58
CA LEU A 44 -7.69 1.07 6.87
C LEU A 44 -8.63 1.12 8.09
N ARG A 45 -9.86 1.64 7.93
CA ARG A 45 -10.92 1.59 8.95
C ARG A 45 -11.80 0.35 8.82
N ARG A 46 -12.08 -0.08 7.60
CA ARG A 46 -12.98 -1.22 7.31
C ARG A 46 -12.28 -2.56 7.46
N GLU A 47 -11.01 -2.64 7.04
CA GLU A 47 -10.25 -3.88 6.98
C GLU A 47 -9.16 -3.90 8.08
N PRO A 48 -8.97 -5.03 8.78
CA PRO A 48 -7.93 -5.19 9.79
C PRO A 48 -6.56 -5.41 9.12
N ILE A 49 -6.05 -4.37 8.46
CA ILE A 49 -4.76 -4.40 7.77
C ILE A 49 -3.66 -4.47 8.83
N ARG A 50 -2.82 -5.49 8.69
CA ARG A 50 -1.72 -5.80 9.63
C ARG A 50 -0.36 -5.84 8.94
N LEU A 51 -0.34 -5.58 7.63
CA LEU A 51 0.87 -5.46 6.83
C LEU A 51 0.58 -4.51 5.67
N ALA A 52 1.49 -3.59 5.37
CA ALA A 52 1.41 -2.75 4.18
C ALA A 52 2.72 -2.84 3.40
N VAL A 53 2.64 -3.20 2.12
CA VAL A 53 3.80 -3.28 1.23
C VAL A 53 3.68 -2.21 0.17
N LEU A 54 4.56 -1.21 0.27
CA LEU A 54 4.60 -0.01 -0.56
C LEU A 54 6.01 0.18 -1.13
N SER A 55 6.12 0.63 -2.37
CA SER A 55 7.40 0.86 -3.05
C SER A 55 8.02 2.15 -2.51
N SER A 56 9.22 2.01 -1.94
CA SER A 56 9.90 3.11 -1.24
C SER A 56 10.34 4.26 -2.14
N THR A 57 10.54 4.04 -3.45
CA THR A 57 11.28 4.99 -4.29
C THR A 57 10.50 5.45 -5.51
N VAL A 58 10.09 4.53 -6.39
CA VAL A 58 9.45 4.85 -7.66
C VAL A 58 8.42 3.76 -7.95
N ASN A 59 7.20 4.15 -8.31
CA ASN A 59 6.23 3.18 -8.83
C ASN A 59 6.61 2.87 -10.29
N ILE A 60 7.22 1.71 -10.52
CA ILE A 60 7.77 1.32 -11.83
C ILE A 60 6.69 0.49 -12.54
N PRO A 61 5.79 1.15 -13.30
CA PRO A 61 6.03 1.44 -14.72
C PRO A 61 5.80 2.91 -15.12
N GLN A 62 5.30 3.78 -14.23
CA GLN A 62 4.91 5.16 -14.57
C GLN A 62 5.96 6.24 -14.23
N GLY A 63 7.01 5.91 -13.46
CA GLY A 63 8.14 6.82 -13.21
C GLY A 63 7.82 8.05 -12.36
N LYS A 64 6.68 8.06 -11.65
CA LYS A 64 6.24 9.20 -10.83
C LYS A 64 6.63 8.98 -9.36
N LEU A 65 7.24 10.00 -8.76
CA LEU A 65 7.56 10.08 -7.34
C LEU A 65 6.30 10.49 -6.57
N MET A 66 5.79 9.60 -5.71
CA MET A 66 4.76 10.01 -4.75
C MET A 66 5.34 11.12 -3.85
N PRO A 67 4.63 12.25 -3.65
CA PRO A 67 5.10 13.33 -2.81
C PRO A 67 5.49 12.83 -1.42
N ALA A 68 6.59 13.33 -0.87
CA ALA A 68 7.09 12.92 0.45
C ALA A 68 6.04 13.14 1.56
N GLN A 69 5.17 14.14 1.40
CA GLN A 69 4.08 14.43 2.34
C GLN A 69 3.05 13.29 2.40
N ASP A 70 2.64 12.75 1.25
CA ASP A 70 1.70 11.63 1.18
C ASP A 70 2.33 10.37 1.79
N LYS A 71 3.62 10.11 1.51
CA LYS A 71 4.38 9.02 2.14
C LYS A 71 4.42 9.15 3.66
N GLN A 72 4.70 10.35 4.17
CA GLN A 72 4.74 10.59 5.62
C GLN A 72 3.37 10.40 6.27
N GLN A 73 2.29 10.82 5.62
CA GLN A 73 0.94 10.64 6.15
C GLN A 73 0.54 9.16 6.20
N ILE A 74 0.83 8.40 5.13
CA ILE A 74 0.57 6.96 5.09
C ILE A 74 1.42 6.23 6.13
N SER A 75 2.72 6.55 6.21
CA SER A 75 3.62 5.99 7.23
C SER A 75 3.12 6.27 8.64
N ARG A 76 2.56 7.46 8.90
CA ARG A 76 1.98 7.82 10.20
C ARG A 76 0.73 6.98 10.51
N TRP A 77 -0.18 6.82 9.55
CA TRP A 77 -1.38 5.99 9.73
C TRP A 77 -1.07 4.51 9.96
N LEU A 78 0.00 4.00 9.35
CA LEU A 78 0.49 2.64 9.55
C LEU A 78 1.16 2.49 10.91
N ALA A 79 2.01 3.46 11.30
CA ALA A 79 2.67 3.47 12.61
C ALA A 79 1.67 3.55 13.77
N GLU A 80 0.60 4.33 13.63
CA GLU A 80 -0.50 4.39 14.62
C GLU A 80 -1.22 3.05 14.81
N ARG A 81 -1.08 2.11 13.87
CA ARG A 81 -1.79 0.83 13.85
C ARG A 81 -0.90 -0.38 14.11
N ASP A 82 0.38 -0.17 14.44
CA ASP A 82 1.37 -1.24 14.64
C ASP A 82 1.47 -2.18 13.41
N VAL A 83 1.47 -1.59 12.21
CA VAL A 83 1.55 -2.26 10.91
C VAL A 83 2.97 -2.24 10.36
#